data_AF-A0A943GIA2-F1
#
_entry.id   AF-A0A943GIA2-F1
#
_cell.length_a   1.000
_cell.length_b   1.000
_cell.length_c   1.000
_cell.angle_alpha   90.00
_cell.angle_beta   90.00
_cell.angle_gamma   90.00
#
_symmetry.space_group_name_H-M   'P 1'
#
loop_
_entity.id
_entity.type
_entity.pdbx_description
1 polymer ?
#
loop_
_entity_poly.entity_id
_entity_poly.type
_entity_poly.pdbx_seq_one_letter_code
_entity_poly.pdbx_strand_id
1 'polypeptide(L)' 'MIRVCGYCSNVDIDAIKTIVGDENVEVGCIGQCGQEFVAYINDELIETSTEEELLDYIKRVC' A
#
# COMPACT_ATOMS: atom_id res chain seq x y z
N MET A 1 7.02 4.94 6.02
CA MET A 1 6.94 3.47 6.14
C MET A 1 5.59 3.01 5.62
N ILE A 2 5.58 2.15 4.60
CA ILE A 2 4.37 1.60 3.99
C ILE A 2 4.20 0.16 4.46
N ARG A 3 3.01 -0.22 4.94
CA ARG A 3 2.68 -1.61 5.30
C ARG A 3 1.49 -2.07 4.47
N VAL A 4 1.65 -3.20 3.79
CA VAL A 4 0.66 -3.68 2.81
C VAL A 4 0.52 -5.19 2.90
N CYS A 5 -0.70 -5.70 2.69
CA CYS A 5 -0.94 -7.13 2.62
C CYS A 5 -0.92 -7.62 1.18
N GLY A 6 0.06 -8.46 0.84
CA GLY A 6 0.16 -9.07 -0.51
C GLY A 6 -0.92 -10.07 -0.87
N TYR A 7 -1.92 -10.28 -0.01
CA TYR A 7 -3.03 -11.21 -0.27
C TYR A 7 -4.37 -10.50 -0.43
N CYS A 8 -4.73 -9.59 0.48
CA CYS A 8 -6.05 -8.98 0.49
C CYS A 8 -6.07 -7.55 -0.05
N SER A 9 -4.95 -6.81 -0.02
CA SER A 9 -4.93 -5.41 -0.47
C SER A 9 -5.11 -5.26 -1.98
N ASN A 10 -4.95 -6.32 -2.78
CA ASN A 10 -5.10 -6.32 -4.24
C ASN A 10 -4.31 -5.18 -4.94
N VAL A 11 -3.01 -5.07 -4.63
CA VAL A 11 -2.10 -4.03 -5.13
C VAL A 11 -0.77 -4.64 -5.56
N ASP A 12 -0.14 -4.05 -6.57
CA ASP A 12 1.19 -4.38 -7.05
C ASP A 12 2.25 -3.87 -6.08
N ILE A 13 2.78 -4.79 -5.27
CA ILE A 13 3.82 -4.50 -4.29
C ILE A 13 5.11 -4.06 -5.00
N ASP A 14 5.44 -4.63 -6.16
CA ASP A 14 6.67 -4.30 -6.88
C ASP A 14 6.60 -2.87 -7.44
N ALA A 15 5.40 -2.41 -7.85
CA ALA A 15 5.17 -1.01 -8.20
C ALA A 15 5.40 -0.08 -7.00
N ILE A 16 4.89 -0.43 -5.81
CA ILE A 16 5.09 0.37 -4.58
C ILE A 16 6.59 0.44 -4.24
N LYS A 17 7.30 -0.70 -4.26
CA LYS A 17 8.75 -0.76 -4.00
C LYS A 17 9.56 0.05 -5.00
N THR A 18 9.14 0.09 -6.26
CA THR A 18 9.78 0.92 -7.29
C THR A 18 9.63 2.41 -6.99
N ILE A 19 8.52 2.82 -6.38
CA ILE A 19 8.24 4.23 -6.03
C ILE A 19 9.03 4.65 -4.78
N VAL A 20 8.96 3.86 -3.71
CA VAL A 20 9.47 4.29 -2.38
C VAL A 20 10.75 3.59 -1.94
N GLY A 21 11.24 2.58 -2.66
CA GLY A 21 12.36 1.73 -2.24
C GLY A 21 11.90 0.55 -1.38
N ASP A 22 12.57 -0.59 -1.54
CA ASP A 22 12.26 -1.85 -0.84
C ASP A 22 12.31 -1.70 0.68
N GLU A 23 13.24 -0.90 1.20
CA GLU A 23 13.42 -0.67 2.64
C GLU A 23 12.24 0.07 3.30
N ASN A 24 11.38 0.71 2.49
CA ASN A 24 10.24 1.48 2.96
C ASN A 24 8.92 0.70 2.89
N VAL A 25 8.95 -0.56 2.44
CA VAL A 25 7.78 -1.41 2.26
C VAL A 25 7.85 -2.65 3.14
N GLU A 26 6.95 -2.74 4.10
CA GLU A 26 6.71 -3.94 4.90
C GLU A 26 5.53 -4.73 4.32
N VAL A 27 5.80 -5.94 3.83
CA VAL A 27 4.75 -6.83 3.33
C VAL A 27 4.32 -7.77 4.45
N GLY A 28 3.05 -7.69 4.85
CA GLY A 28 2.51 -8.49 5.95
C GLY A 28 1.01 -8.31 6.14
N CYS A 29 0.43 -9.08 7.05
CA CYS A 29 -0.99 -8.93 7.39
C CYS A 29 -1.24 -7.58 8.08
N ILE A 30 -2.20 -6.81 7.54
CA ILE A 30 -2.62 -5.50 8.10
C ILE A 30 -4.03 -5.52 8.72
N GLY A 31 -4.65 -6.71 8.82
CA GLY A 31 -5.97 -6.88 9.44
C GLY A 31 -7.17 -6.31 8.66
N GLN A 32 -6.98 -5.91 7.40
CA GLN A 32 -8.02 -5.34 6.52
C GLN A 32 -8.52 -6.35 5.48
N CYS A 33 -8.70 -7.62 5.87
CA CYS A 33 -9.21 -8.64 4.95
C CYS A 33 -10.61 -8.26 4.45
N GLY A 34 -10.84 -8.36 3.14
CA GLY A 34 -12.12 -8.02 2.50
C GLY A 34 -12.20 -6.57 2.00
N GLN A 35 -11.17 -5.76 2.24
CA GLN A 35 -10.98 -4.45 1.61
C GLN A 35 -9.90 -4.55 0.53
N GLU A 36 -10.10 -3.81 -0.56
CA GLU A 36 -9.16 -3.71 -1.68
C GLU A 36 -8.54 -2.31 -1.71
N PHE A 37 -7.35 -2.18 -2.29
CA PHE A 37 -6.62 -0.92 -2.45
C PHE A 37 -6.36 -0.21 -1.12
N VAL A 38 -5.97 -1.00 -0.12
CA VAL A 38 -5.67 -0.54 1.24
C VAL A 38 -4.21 -0.75 1.61
N ALA A 39 -3.60 0.28 2.20
CA ALA A 39 -2.27 0.22 2.78
C ALA A 39 -2.17 1.13 4.00
N TYR A 40 -1.31 0.78 4.95
CA TYR A 40 -0.88 1.72 5.98
C TYR A 40 0.29 2.54 5.46
N ILE A 41 0.20 3.87 5.55
CA ILE A 41 1.26 4.80 5.17
C ILE A 41 1.54 5.68 6.38
N ASN A 42 2.73 5.55 6.97
CA ASN A 42 3.12 6.26 8.20
C ASN A 42 2.10 6.09 9.34
N ASP A 43 1.65 4.85 9.55
CA ASP A 43 0.65 4.44 10.55
C ASP A 43 -0.80 4.93 10.30
N GLU A 44 -1.05 5.62 9.19
CA GLU A 44 -2.41 5.96 8.76
C GLU A 44 -2.94 4.93 7.76
N LEU A 45 -4.18 4.45 7.97
CA LEU A 45 -4.85 3.58 7.01
C LEU A 45 -5.36 4.41 5.84
N ILE A 46 -4.86 4.12 4.65
CA ILE A 46 -5.30 4.73 3.40
C ILE A 46 -6.11 3.68 2.63
N GLU A 47 -7.31 4.08 2.22
CA GLU A 47 -8.24 3.30 1.41
C GLU A 47 -8.63 4.13 0.20
N THR A 48 -8.54 3.54 -0.99
CA THR A 48 -8.91 4.17 -2.25
C THR A 48 -9.88 3.29 -3.03
N SER A 49 -10.45 3.83 -4.11
CA SER A 49 -11.39 3.06 -4.95
C SER A 49 -10.68 2.23 -6.02
N THR A 50 -9.43 2.57 -6.33
CA THR A 50 -8.61 1.87 -7.33
C THR A 50 -7.16 1.78 -6.88
N GLU A 51 -6.43 0.82 -7.45
CA GLU A 51 -4.99 0.69 -7.30
C GLU A 51 -4.25 1.95 -7.78
N GLU A 52 -4.66 2.53 -8.91
CA GLU A 52 -4.05 3.74 -9.47
C GLU A 52 -4.12 4.91 -8.49
N GLU A 53 -5.26 5.11 -7.83
CA GLU A 53 -5.42 6.14 -6.80
C GLU A 53 -4.48 5.91 -5.61
N LEU A 54 -4.29 4.66 -5.18
CA LEU A 54 -3.38 4.34 -4.08
C LEU A 54 -1.94 4.62 -4.47
N LEU A 55 -1.51 4.20 -5.66
CA LEU A 55 -0.17 4.44 -6.16
C LEU A 55 0.10 5.94 -6.35
N ASP A 56 -0.87 6.69 -6.86
CA ASP A 56 -0.75 8.14 -7.00
C ASP A 56 -0.74 8.87 -5.65
N TYR A 57 -1.47 8.37 -4.65
CA TYR A 57 -1.36 8.86 -3.28
C TYR A 57 0.06 8.64 -2.76
N ILE A 58 0.61 7.42 -2.89
CA ILE A 58 1.96 7.07 -2.44
C ILE A 58 3.01 8.00 -3.08
N LYS A 59 2.95 8.24 -4.39
CA LYS A 59 3.87 9.14 -5.12
C LYS A 59 3.82 10.60 -4.64
N ARG A 60 2.70 11.04 -4.05
CA ARG A 60 2.53 12.42 -3.57
C ARG A 60 3.07 12.63 -2.16
N VAL A 61 3.09 11.58 -1.34
CA VAL A 61 3.40 11.66 0.10
C VAL A 61 4.76 11.07 0.49
N CYS A 62 5.39 10.28 -0.38
CA CYS A 62 6.72 9.71 -0.21
C CYS A 62 7.70 10.28 -1.25
#